data_AF-A0A6D2GF09-F1
#
_entry.id   AF-A0A6D2GF09-F1
#
_cell.length_a   1.000
_cell.length_b   1.000
_cell.length_c   1.000
_cell.angle_alpha   90.00
_cell.angle_beta   90.00
_cell.angle_gamma   90.00
#
_symmetry.space_group_name_H-M   'P 1'
#
loop_
_entity.id
_entity.type
_entity.pdbx_description
1 polymer ?
#
loop_
_entity_poly.entity_id
_entity_poly.type
_entity_poly.pdbx_seq_one_letter_code
_entity_poly.pdbx_strand_id
1 'polypeptide(L)' 'MDDGTSIAPDQDLWAFIGDELKMGIPENSRIREQKQKYLRNKSYLHDVTLRAEPYMYWIAGRLRNVTCLWSWYYYP' A
#
# COMPACT_ATOMS: atom_id res chain seq x y z
N MET A 1 1.15 -23.88 -25.89
CA MET A 1 0.39 -23.77 -24.65
C MET A 1 0.90 -22.50 -24.01
N ASP A 2 0.07 -21.47 -23.97
CA ASP A 2 0.44 -20.17 -23.41
C ASP A 2 0.81 -20.34 -21.93
N ASP A 3 1.99 -19.89 -21.55
CA ASP A 3 2.27 -19.50 -20.19
C ASP A 3 1.84 -18.05 -20.09
N GLY A 4 0.56 -17.85 -19.76
CA GLY A 4 -0.05 -16.58 -19.39
C GLY A 4 0.57 -15.92 -18.15
N THR A 5 1.90 -15.85 -18.11
CA THR A 5 2.72 -14.97 -17.30
C THR A 5 2.60 -13.56 -17.86
N SER A 6 1.37 -13.06 -17.89
CA SER A 6 1.13 -11.63 -17.67
C SER A 6 1.50 -11.36 -16.21
N ILE A 7 2.80 -11.45 -15.87
CA ILE A 7 3.32 -10.78 -14.68
C ILE A 7 3.36 -9.30 -15.07
N ALA A 8 2.15 -8.76 -14.96
CA ALA A 8 1.81 -7.38 -15.00
C ALA A 8 2.38 -6.70 -13.72
N PRO A 9 2.14 -5.39 -13.50
CA PRO A 9 2.96 -4.43 -12.73
C PRO A 9 2.99 -4.61 -11.20
N ASP A 10 2.95 -5.84 -10.69
CA ASP A 10 2.78 -6.14 -9.26
C ASP A 10 4.06 -5.92 -8.44
N GLN A 11 5.23 -6.14 -9.04
CA GLN A 11 6.52 -5.77 -8.43
C GLN A 11 6.63 -4.25 -8.25
N ASP A 12 6.16 -3.50 -9.26
CA ASP A 12 6.14 -2.05 -9.22
C ASP A 12 5.11 -1.54 -8.23
N LEU A 13 3.97 -2.22 -8.04
CA LEU A 13 2.93 -1.79 -7.10
C LEU A 13 3.43 -1.74 -5.65
N TRP A 14 4.10 -2.81 -5.20
CA TRP A 14 4.63 -2.86 -3.84
C TRP A 14 5.79 -1.89 -3.62
N ALA A 15 6.67 -1.75 -4.61
CA ALA A 15 7.73 -0.74 -4.60
C ALA A 15 7.15 0.68 -4.56
N PHE A 16 6.13 0.93 -5.38
CA PHE A 16 5.41 2.18 -5.48
C PHE A 16 4.66 2.55 -4.20
N ILE A 17 3.93 1.60 -3.59
CA ILE A 17 3.32 1.81 -2.27
C ILE A 17 4.42 2.07 -1.24
N GLY A 18 5.53 1.34 -1.25
CA GLY A 18 6.64 1.57 -0.33
C GLY A 18 7.27 2.97 -0.44
N ASP A 19 7.32 3.52 -1.66
CA ASP A 19 7.87 4.86 -1.93
C ASP A 19 6.88 5.99 -1.71
N GLU A 20 5.61 5.79 -2.09
CA GLU A 20 4.56 6.81 -2.04
C GLU A 20 3.83 6.86 -0.68
N LEU A 21 3.77 5.74 0.04
CA LEU A 21 3.22 5.64 1.41
C LEU A 21 4.23 6.09 2.48
N LYS A 22 5.26 6.86 2.11
CA LYS A 22 6.16 7.58 3.06
C LYS A 22 5.51 8.85 3.61
N MET A 23 4.19 8.90 3.68
CA MET A 23 3.48 9.95 4.40
C MET A 23 3.87 9.90 5.88
N GLY A 24 4.09 11.06 6.50
CA GLY A 24 4.31 11.11 7.94
C GLY A 24 3.13 10.45 8.64
N ILE A 25 3.36 9.31 9.29
CA ILE A 25 2.30 8.59 10.01
C ILE A 25 1.84 9.52 11.13
N PRO A 26 0.60 10.03 11.11
CA PRO A 26 0.11 10.88 12.18
C PRO A 26 0.10 10.07 13.48
N GLU A 27 0.49 10.69 14.60
CA GLU A 27 0.52 10.03 15.91
C GLU A 27 -0.89 9.64 16.35
N ASN A 28 -1.29 8.42 15.98
CA ASN A 28 -2.57 7.82 16.33
C ASN A 28 -2.32 6.55 17.14
N SER A 29 -2.76 6.58 18.41
CA SER A 29 -2.60 5.48 19.35
C SER A 29 -3.19 4.16 18.82
N ARG A 30 -4.32 4.23 18.09
CA ARG A 30 -4.98 3.05 17.52
C ARG A 30 -4.12 2.39 16.44
N ILE A 31 -3.43 3.16 15.62
CA ILE A 31 -2.56 2.63 14.56
C ILE A 31 -1.32 1.93 15.16
N ARG A 32 -0.75 2.52 16.22
CA ARG A 32 0.39 1.94 16.95
C ARG A 32 0.03 0.62 17.62
N GLU A 33 -1.13 0.54 18.25
CA GLU A 33 -1.61 -0.69 18.88
C GLU A 33 -1.89 -1.79 17.85
N GLN A 34 -2.52 -1.45 16.72
CA GLN A 34 -2.74 -2.42 15.63
C GLN A 34 -1.41 -2.92 15.05
N LYS A 35 -0.44 -2.04 14.83
CA LYS A 35 0.91 -2.44 14.39
C LYS A 35 1.54 -3.45 15.35
N GLN A 36 1.48 -3.19 16.65
CA GLN A 36 1.97 -4.12 17.69
C GLN A 36 1.22 -5.46 17.64
N LYS A 37 -0.10 -5.45 17.45
CA LYS A 37 -0.93 -6.67 17.33
C LYS A 37 -0.54 -7.52 16.11
N TYR A 38 -0.32 -6.89 14.95
CA TYR A 38 0.12 -7.56 13.73
C TYR A 38 1.55 -8.11 13.85
N LEU A 39 2.45 -7.39 14.52
CA LEU A 39 3.83 -7.84 14.76
C LEU A 39 3.90 -9.04 15.72
N ARG A 40 3.00 -9.11 16.71
CA ARG A 40 2.93 -10.22 17.67
C ARG A 40 2.34 -11.49 17.08
N ASN A 41 1.42 -11.37 16.11
CA ASN A 41 0.69 -12.51 15.53
C ASN A 41 0.96 -12.64 14.02
N LYS A 42 2.05 -13.34 13.68
CA LYS A 42 2.49 -13.51 12.27
C LYS A 42 1.46 -14.22 11.38
N SER A 43 0.72 -15.20 11.90
CA SER A 43 -0.35 -15.89 11.15
C SER A 43 -1.51 -14.95 10.82
N TYR A 44 -1.95 -14.16 11.80
CA TYR A 44 -3.03 -13.20 11.62
C TYR A 44 -2.67 -12.09 10.62
N LEU A 45 -1.40 -11.67 10.56
CA LEU A 45 -0.93 -10.75 9.53
C LEU A 45 -1.10 -11.35 8.13
N HIS A 46 -0.75 -12.62 7.93
CA HIS A 46 -0.86 -13.30 6.64
C HIS A 46 -2.30 -13.33 6.12
N ASP A 47 -3.26 -13.73 6.96
CA ASP A 47 -4.68 -13.81 6.60
C ASP A 47 -5.30 -12.43 6.29
N VAL A 48 -4.78 -11.38 6.94
CA VAL A 48 -5.19 -10.01 6.68
C VAL A 48 -4.59 -9.51 5.37
N THR A 49 -3.33 -9.84 5.07
CA THR A 49 -2.68 -9.49 3.80
C THR A 49 -3.40 -10.13 2.61
N LEU A 50 -3.75 -11.42 2.68
CA LEU A 50 -4.46 -12.12 1.60
C LEU A 50 -5.81 -11.45 1.26
N ARG A 51 -6.52 -10.97 2.27
CA ARG A 51 -7.80 -10.25 2.05
C ARG A 51 -7.62 -8.80 1.64
N ALA A 52 -6.48 -8.20 1.98
CA ALA A 52 -6.16 -6.82 1.62
C ALA A 52 -5.62 -6.71 0.18
N GLU A 53 -5.06 -7.78 -0.38
CA GLU A 53 -4.53 -7.87 -1.73
C GLU A 53 -5.38 -7.15 -2.80
N PRO A 54 -6.70 -7.38 -2.93
CA PRO A 54 -7.53 -6.67 -3.93
C PRO A 54 -7.70 -5.17 -3.65
N TYR A 55 -7.62 -4.73 -2.40
CA TYR A 55 -7.81 -3.32 -2.02
C TYR A 55 -6.53 -2.49 -2.17
N MET A 56 -5.36 -3.12 -2.27
CA MET A 56 -4.10 -2.39 -2.40
C MET A 56 -4.04 -1.59 -3.71
N TYR A 57 -4.62 -2.13 -4.79
CA TYR A 57 -4.74 -1.42 -6.07
C TYR A 57 -5.58 -0.15 -5.95
N TRP A 58 -6.69 -0.21 -5.21
CA TRP A 58 -7.54 0.95 -4.95
C TRP A 58 -6.82 2.03 -4.16
N ILE A 59 -6.06 1.61 -3.14
CA ILE A 59 -5.26 2.53 -2.31
C ILE A 59 -4.15 3.16 -3.15
N ALA A 60 -3.37 2.37 -3.90
CA ALA A 60 -2.30 2.87 -4.75
C ALA A 60 -2.79 3.81 -5.85
N GLY A 61 -3.93 3.50 -6.49
CA GLY A 61 -4.54 4.39 -7.48
C GLY A 61 -4.99 5.73 -6.88
N ARG A 62 -5.51 5.71 -5.64
CA ARG A 62 -5.88 6.94 -4.92
C ARG A 62 -4.65 7.75 -4.54
N LEU A 63 -3.57 7.11 -4.11
CA LEU A 63 -2.29 7.74 -3.76
C LEU A 63 -1.65 8.43 -4.97
N ARG A 64 -1.55 7.75 -6.13
CA ARG A 64 -1.10 8.37 -7.40
C ARG A 64 -1.84 9.67 -7.70
N ASN A 65 -3.15 9.63 -7.59
CA ASN A 65 -4.00 10.77 -7.94
C ASN A 65 -3.74 11.95 -6.98
N VAL A 66 -3.70 11.70 -5.66
CA VAL A 66 -3.40 12.78 -4.71
C VAL A 66 -1.99 13.32 -4.93
N THR A 67 -0.95 12.50 -5.02
CA THR A 67 0.43 12.96 -5.21
C THR A 67 0.58 13.81 -6.48
N CYS A 68 -0.06 13.42 -7.59
CA CYS A 68 -0.12 14.24 -8.79
C CYS A 68 -0.83 15.58 -8.58
N LEU A 69 -1.95 15.60 -7.83
CA LEU A 69 -2.65 16.84 -7.48
C LEU A 69 -1.76 17.76 -6.63
N TRP A 70 -1.06 17.23 -5.61
CA TRP A 70 -0.13 18.01 -4.79
C TRP A 70 1.03 18.57 -5.62
N SER A 71 1.60 17.77 -6.54
CA SER A 71 2.66 18.21 -7.45
C SER A 71 2.18 19.37 -8.34
N TRP A 72 1.01 19.22 -8.97
CA TRP A 72 0.40 20.26 -9.81
C TRP A 72 0.02 21.54 -9.04
N TYR A 73 -0.31 21.45 -7.74
CA TYR A 73 -0.72 22.60 -6.95
C TYR A 73 0.44 23.32 -6.25
N TYR A 74 1.54 22.63 -5.97
CA TYR A 74 2.63 23.13 -5.12
C TYR A 74 3.95 23.39 -5.88
N TYR A 75 4.09 22.91 -7.12
CA TYR A 75 5.22 23.20 -8.00
C TYR A 75 4.73 23.49 -9.44
N PRO A 76 4.71 24.76 -9.89
CA PRO A 76 4.50 25.10 -11.29
C PRO A 76 5.71 24.76 -12.17
#